data_AF-A0A2V7NH41-F1
#
_entry.id   AF-A0A2V7NH41-F1
#
_cell.length_a   1.000
_cell.length_b   1.000
_cell.length_c   1.000
_cell.angle_alpha   90.00
_cell.angle_beta   90.00
_cell.angle_gamma   90.00
#
_symmetry.space_group_name_H-M   'P 1'
#
loop_
_entity.id
_entity.type
_entity.pdbx_description
1 polymer ?
#
loop_
_entity_poly.entity_id
_entity_poly.type
_entity_poly.pdbx_seq_one_letter_code
_entity_poly.pdbx_strand_id
1 'polypeptide(L)'
;MSGGGPPRQASIAETIQTTDGFLRHAGREFLVVLYTAFRSLKLYPIENAQVQKALDDLAATTKHLLDVEKEVELRLQGEFLFVNATRLRLDLDNYASFSHILGVLRQCGIGAVRIDEGVDRKQLQIFVSLLLSYAAKEASPNKVFELGQKLSDGGVSFISVEPPLETEEDVEEEERQKEAAKRTYARSVAVTKEVINSIRMGRTANVKKVKRAVQAIVDQVLNNEASLVGLTTLRDYDEYTFTHSVNVCIFSVALGRKLGLTKLQLYDLGMAALFHDVGKSRVPLEVLNKQGGLTDEEWRIMQAHPWLGVLTLFGLRGYGEIPYRGMIVAYEHHMKVDLTGYPKSLRGRDLSIYSKIVAVADGFDAATTRRVYQTVPIQPDQVLKEMWENPRRGYDPVIVKAFINLIGIYPVGTCVILDTYEVAIVHSANPDVSHVHRPVVRIVASPEGALHHPGFLADLAQRDAQGNFPRTIVKVTDPVKYGINVSDYFV
;
A
#
# COMPACT_ATOMS: atom_id res chain seq x y z
N MET A 1 -7.47 59.34 54.04
CA MET A 1 -6.30 58.70 53.39
C MET A 1 -6.04 57.44 54.21
N SER A 2 -6.15 56.21 53.74
CA SER A 2 -6.04 55.58 52.43
C SER A 2 -6.88 54.29 52.46
N GLY A 3 -7.87 54.16 51.58
CA GLY A 3 -8.61 52.92 51.40
C GLY A 3 -8.01 52.13 50.24
N GLY A 4 -7.25 51.07 50.55
CA GLY A 4 -6.77 50.12 49.56
C GLY A 4 -7.94 49.36 48.94
N GLY A 5 -8.16 49.55 47.64
CA GLY A 5 -9.08 48.73 46.87
C GLY A 5 -8.53 47.31 46.67
N PRO A 6 -9.38 46.29 46.59
CA PRO A 6 -8.96 44.90 46.46
C PRO A 6 -8.23 44.68 45.11
N PRO A 7 -7.34 43.67 45.01
CA PRO A 7 -6.63 43.39 43.77
C PRO A 7 -7.63 43.06 42.65
N ARG A 8 -7.47 43.70 41.48
CA ARG A 8 -8.25 43.38 40.27
C ARG A 8 -8.08 41.89 39.95
N GLN A 9 -9.17 41.13 40.01
CA GLN A 9 -9.22 39.79 39.42
C GLN A 9 -9.11 39.93 37.90
N ALA A 10 -8.10 39.30 37.30
CA ALA A 10 -7.92 39.24 35.85
C ALA A 10 -9.14 38.56 35.21
N SER A 11 -9.58 39.06 34.05
CA SER A 11 -10.72 38.48 33.35
C SER A 11 -10.34 37.11 32.76
N ILE A 12 -11.30 36.19 32.62
CA ILE A 12 -11.09 34.86 32.01
C ILE A 12 -10.46 34.97 30.61
N ALA A 13 -10.78 36.02 29.85
CA ALA A 13 -10.19 36.29 28.55
C ALA A 13 -8.72 36.75 28.62
N GLU A 14 -8.35 37.52 29.64
CA GLU A 14 -6.95 37.89 29.90
C GLU A 14 -6.14 36.66 30.33
N THR A 15 -6.70 35.81 31.18
CA THR A 15 -6.06 34.55 31.60
C THR A 15 -5.83 33.60 30.42
N ILE A 16 -6.80 33.45 29.51
CA ILE A 16 -6.66 32.62 28.30
C ILE A 16 -5.60 33.19 27.33
N GLN A 17 -5.56 34.51 27.15
CA GLN A 17 -4.54 35.15 26.32
C GLN A 17 -3.13 35.05 26.93
N THR A 18 -2.99 35.13 28.25
CA THR A 18 -1.69 34.96 28.92
C THR A 18 -1.20 33.51 28.87
N THR A 19 -2.10 32.52 28.96
CA THR A 19 -1.74 31.10 28.85
C THR A 19 -1.32 30.72 27.43
N ASP A 20 -2.03 31.17 26.38
CA ASP A 20 -1.62 30.88 24.99
C ASP A 20 -0.31 31.59 24.61
N GLY A 21 -0.09 32.82 25.11
CA GLY A 21 1.17 33.54 24.95
C GLY A 21 2.35 32.83 25.65
N PHE A 22 2.11 32.32 26.86
CA PHE A 22 3.05 31.51 27.61
C PHE A 22 3.40 30.22 26.87
N LEU A 23 2.39 29.45 26.43
CA LEU A 23 2.58 28.18 25.72
C LEU A 23 3.37 28.34 24.43
N ARG A 24 3.15 29.43 23.68
CA ARG A 24 3.96 29.73 22.49
C ARG A 24 5.42 29.97 22.82
N HIS A 25 5.72 30.67 23.91
CA HIS A 25 7.09 30.98 24.30
C HIS A 25 7.78 29.76 24.94
N ALA A 26 7.18 29.19 25.98
CA ALA A 26 7.69 28.03 26.70
C ALA A 26 7.74 26.77 25.81
N GLY A 27 6.77 26.58 24.91
CA GLY A 27 6.80 25.49 23.93
C GLY A 27 7.93 25.62 22.90
N ARG A 28 8.25 26.85 22.47
CA ARG A 28 9.43 27.10 21.62
C ARG A 28 10.74 26.82 22.35
N GLU A 29 10.85 27.28 23.59
CA GLU A 29 12.01 27.01 24.44
C GLU A 29 12.20 25.51 24.65
N PHE A 30 11.12 24.79 24.95
CA PHE A 30 11.12 23.32 25.08
C PHE A 30 11.67 22.63 23.83
N LEU A 31 11.25 23.04 22.62
CA LEU A 31 11.81 22.48 21.38
C LEU A 31 13.29 22.81 21.21
N VAL A 32 13.75 24.01 21.55
CA VAL A 32 15.17 24.37 21.45
C VAL A 32 16.02 23.52 22.40
N VAL A 33 15.55 23.32 23.62
CA VAL A 33 16.27 22.54 24.63
C VAL A 33 16.23 21.04 24.28
N LEU A 34 15.09 20.52 23.80
CA LEU A 34 14.99 19.14 23.29
C LEU A 34 15.94 18.88 22.12
N TYR A 35 16.02 19.82 21.17
CA TYR A 35 16.98 19.76 20.07
C TYR A 35 18.44 19.77 20.58
N THR A 36 18.73 20.58 21.60
CA THR A 36 20.07 20.67 22.20
C THR A 36 20.44 19.36 22.91
N ALA A 37 19.49 18.72 23.59
CA ALA A 37 19.66 17.39 24.18
C ALA A 37 19.94 16.33 23.10
N PHE A 38 19.17 16.33 22.00
CA PHE A 38 19.43 15.43 20.86
C PHE A 38 20.83 15.60 20.28
N ARG A 39 21.24 16.85 20.01
CA ARG A 39 22.57 17.13 19.47
C ARG A 39 23.68 16.72 20.40
N SER A 40 23.54 17.00 21.69
CA SER A 40 24.57 16.69 22.68
C SER A 40 24.75 15.18 22.83
N LEU A 41 23.66 14.42 22.95
CA LEU A 41 23.69 12.95 23.03
C LEU A 41 24.20 12.27 21.76
N LYS A 42 24.02 12.91 20.60
CA LYS A 42 24.58 12.41 19.33
C LYS A 42 26.09 12.60 19.23
N LEU A 43 26.64 13.65 19.86
CA LEU A 43 28.05 14.03 19.73
C LEU A 43 28.94 13.49 20.86
N TYR A 44 28.37 13.28 22.06
CA TYR A 44 29.12 12.96 23.26
C TYR A 44 28.48 11.82 24.06
N PRO A 45 29.26 11.06 24.84
CA PRO A 45 28.74 10.04 25.73
C PRO A 45 27.89 10.66 26.84
N ILE A 46 27.03 9.85 27.46
CA ILE A 46 26.01 10.32 28.38
C ILE A 46 26.60 10.99 29.63
N GLU A 47 27.80 10.58 30.06
CA GLU A 47 28.52 11.12 31.22
C GLU A 47 29.13 12.51 30.97
N ASN A 48 29.13 12.99 29.72
CA ASN A 48 29.72 14.28 29.37
C ASN A 48 28.96 15.45 30.02
N ALA A 49 29.69 16.41 30.59
CA ALA A 49 29.12 17.57 31.27
C ALA A 49 28.15 18.39 30.40
N GLN A 50 28.41 18.49 29.09
CA GLN A 50 27.50 19.17 28.15
C GLN A 50 26.19 18.41 27.95
N VAL A 51 26.25 17.06 27.90
CA VAL A 51 25.06 16.21 27.81
C VAL A 51 24.24 16.31 29.09
N GLN A 52 24.90 16.21 30.24
CA GLN A 52 24.25 16.32 31.55
C GLN A 52 23.55 17.69 31.69
N LYS A 53 24.23 18.79 31.32
CA LYS A 53 23.63 20.12 31.30
C LYS A 53 22.41 20.21 30.38
N ALA A 54 22.50 19.70 29.16
CA ALA A 54 21.37 19.75 28.21
C ALA A 54 20.15 18.95 28.70
N LEU A 55 20.36 17.84 29.42
CA LEU A 55 19.30 17.06 30.04
C LEU A 55 18.69 17.76 31.27
N ASP A 56 19.50 18.47 32.05
CA ASP A 56 19.04 19.25 33.20
C ASP A 56 18.21 20.46 32.74
N ASP A 57 18.66 21.16 31.69
CA ASP A 57 17.91 22.23 31.04
C ASP A 57 16.57 21.69 30.51
N LEU A 58 16.56 20.51 29.86
CA LEU A 58 15.33 19.88 29.36
C LEU A 58 14.36 19.58 30.50
N ALA A 59 14.85 19.00 31.59
CA ALA A 59 14.04 18.69 32.76
C ALA A 59 13.45 19.95 33.41
N ALA A 60 14.23 21.04 33.49
CA ALA A 60 13.76 22.31 34.02
C ALA A 60 12.67 22.94 33.14
N THR A 61 12.86 22.96 31.82
CA THR A 61 11.87 23.51 30.88
C THR A 61 10.60 22.67 30.83
N THR A 62 10.71 21.34 30.82
CA THR A 62 9.56 20.43 30.89
C THR A 62 8.78 20.63 32.19
N LYS A 63 9.47 20.74 33.33
CA LYS A 63 8.83 21.01 34.62
C LYS A 63 8.09 22.36 34.62
N HIS A 64 8.71 23.40 34.07
CA HIS A 64 8.08 24.72 33.98
C HIS A 64 6.80 24.70 33.12
N LEU A 65 6.79 23.92 32.03
CA LEU A 65 5.56 23.68 31.27
C LEU A 65 4.54 22.91 32.09
N LEU A 66 4.95 21.85 32.80
CA LEU A 66 4.06 21.02 33.63
C LEU A 66 3.43 21.76 34.83
N ASP A 67 4.18 22.70 35.42
CA ASP A 67 3.70 23.53 36.53
C ASP A 67 2.54 24.45 36.12
N VAL A 68 2.41 24.76 34.81
CA VAL A 68 1.35 25.59 34.24
C VAL A 68 0.26 24.73 33.58
N GLU A 69 0.69 23.77 32.76
CA GLU A 69 -0.16 22.83 32.05
C GLU A 69 0.08 21.45 32.65
N LYS A 70 -0.89 20.89 33.37
CA LYS A 70 -0.74 19.60 34.09
C LYS A 70 -0.28 18.42 33.22
N GLU A 71 -0.33 18.59 31.90
CA GLU A 71 0.21 17.69 30.89
C GLU A 71 0.89 18.52 29.78
N VAL A 72 1.91 17.93 29.16
CA VAL A 72 2.56 18.48 27.96
C VAL A 72 2.44 17.46 26.83
N GLU A 73 1.63 17.78 25.83
CA GLU A 73 1.50 17.04 24.60
C GLU A 73 2.26 17.73 23.46
N LEU A 74 3.32 17.13 22.95
CA LEU A 74 3.95 17.53 21.70
C LEU A 74 3.33 16.72 20.54
N ARG A 75 2.53 17.37 19.70
CA ARG A 75 1.80 16.73 18.59
C ARG A 75 2.31 17.18 17.23
N LEU A 76 2.47 16.22 16.31
CA LEU A 76 2.70 16.43 14.89
C LEU A 76 1.38 16.38 14.14
N GLN A 77 1.12 17.40 13.32
CA GLN A 77 0.02 17.39 12.37
C GLN A 77 0.50 18.00 11.05
N GLY A 78 0.62 17.16 10.01
CA GLY A 78 1.26 17.56 8.75
C GLY A 78 2.69 18.08 8.98
N GLU A 79 2.97 19.31 8.53
CA GLU A 79 4.25 20.02 8.74
C GLU A 79 4.27 20.91 10.00
N PHE A 80 3.27 20.79 10.88
CA PHE A 80 3.11 21.65 12.05
C PHE A 80 3.37 20.88 13.35
N LEU A 81 4.01 21.56 14.31
CA LEU A 81 4.14 21.11 15.69
C LEU A 81 3.22 21.91 16.60
N PHE A 82 2.55 21.20 17.48
CA PHE A 82 1.69 21.74 18.52
C PHE A 82 2.25 21.34 19.87
N VAL A 83 2.19 22.26 20.84
CA VAL A 83 2.32 21.93 22.25
C VAL A 83 0.94 22.16 22.87
N ASN A 84 0.34 21.09 23.38
CA ASN A 84 -1.08 21.00 23.72
C ASN A 84 -1.93 21.47 22.53
N ALA A 85 -2.87 22.39 22.73
CA ALA A 85 -3.69 22.97 21.66
C ALA A 85 -2.99 24.12 20.90
N THR A 86 -1.78 24.53 21.32
CA THR A 86 -1.12 25.72 20.80
C THR A 86 -0.16 25.37 19.67
N ARG A 87 -0.49 25.82 18.46
CA ARG A 87 0.40 25.70 17.29
C ARG A 87 1.63 26.57 17.46
N LEU A 88 2.80 25.96 17.34
CA LEU A 88 4.05 26.70 17.36
C LEU A 88 4.40 27.17 15.94
N ARG A 89 4.58 28.49 15.77
CA ARG A 89 4.98 29.08 14.48
C ARG A 89 6.47 28.86 14.22
N LEU A 90 6.77 28.39 13.01
CA LEU A 90 8.10 28.29 12.43
C LEU A 90 8.61 29.70 12.07
N ASP A 91 9.74 30.09 12.67
CA ASP A 91 10.48 31.30 12.33
C ASP A 91 11.91 30.90 11.93
N LEU A 92 12.63 31.74 11.17
CA LEU A 92 13.97 31.41 10.62
C LEU A 92 14.98 30.98 11.71
N ASP A 93 14.91 31.58 12.88
CA ASP A 93 15.84 31.33 14.00
C ASP A 93 15.69 29.92 14.60
N ASN A 94 14.50 29.32 14.48
CA ASN A 94 14.16 28.02 15.09
C ASN A 94 13.94 26.92 14.03
N TYR A 95 14.19 27.21 12.76
CA TYR A 95 13.97 26.26 11.66
C TYR A 95 14.75 24.96 11.87
N ALA A 96 16.04 25.06 12.22
CA ALA A 96 16.91 23.90 12.41
C ALA A 96 16.45 22.99 13.57
N SER A 97 16.01 23.56 14.68
CA SER A 97 15.51 22.77 15.83
C SER A 97 14.18 22.09 15.48
N PHE A 98 13.25 22.83 14.87
CA PHE A 98 11.97 22.29 14.41
C PHE A 98 12.12 21.17 13.40
N SER A 99 12.84 21.40 12.30
CA SER A 99 12.98 20.41 11.23
C SER A 99 13.69 19.15 11.73
N HIS A 100 14.63 19.28 12.67
CA HIS A 100 15.29 18.13 13.27
C HIS A 100 14.34 17.32 14.15
N ILE A 101 13.59 17.98 15.04
CA ILE A 101 12.63 17.30 15.93
C ILE A 101 11.52 16.63 15.10
N LEU A 102 10.97 17.35 14.12
CA LEU A 102 9.98 16.82 13.19
C LEU A 102 10.51 15.57 12.47
N GLY A 103 11.75 15.63 12.00
CA GLY A 103 12.42 14.50 11.35
C GLY A 103 12.59 13.29 12.28
N VAL A 104 13.05 13.50 13.52
CA VAL A 104 13.23 12.44 14.52
C VAL A 104 11.88 11.78 14.85
N LEU A 105 10.84 12.57 15.10
CA LEU A 105 9.51 12.03 15.44
C LEU A 105 8.89 11.26 14.27
N ARG A 106 9.01 11.77 13.03
CA ARG A 106 8.60 11.04 11.82
C ARG A 106 9.37 9.74 11.60
N GLN A 107 10.70 9.76 11.78
CA GLN A 107 11.54 8.57 11.65
C GLN A 107 11.21 7.49 12.69
N CYS A 108 10.66 7.88 13.83
CA CYS A 108 10.16 6.98 14.87
C CYS A 108 8.69 6.57 14.65
N GLY A 109 7.98 7.15 13.68
CA GLY A 109 6.56 6.91 13.45
C GLY A 109 5.65 7.51 14.54
N ILE A 110 6.08 8.60 15.19
CA ILE A 110 5.37 9.24 16.30
C ILE A 110 4.51 10.37 15.78
N GLY A 111 3.23 10.34 16.15
CA GLY A 111 2.26 11.41 15.95
C GLY A 111 2.13 12.35 17.15
N ALA A 112 2.21 11.81 18.37
CA ALA A 112 2.21 12.62 19.57
C ALA A 112 3.11 12.03 20.66
N VAL A 113 3.68 12.91 21.47
CA VAL A 113 4.38 12.58 22.72
C VAL A 113 3.61 13.26 23.84
N ARG A 114 3.15 12.51 24.84
CA ARG A 114 2.58 13.07 26.06
C ARG A 114 3.54 12.90 27.22
N ILE A 115 3.70 13.95 28.00
CA ILE A 115 4.50 14.00 29.22
C ILE A 115 3.57 14.43 30.35
N ASP A 116 3.45 13.61 31.37
CA ASP A 116 2.55 13.82 32.51
C ASP A 116 3.28 14.41 33.72
N GLU A 117 2.51 15.01 34.63
CA GLU A 117 3.01 15.47 35.94
C GLU A 117 3.64 14.30 36.71
N GLY A 118 4.86 14.51 37.22
CA GLY A 118 5.64 13.47 37.90
C GLY A 118 6.80 12.90 37.09
N VAL A 119 6.97 13.32 35.82
CA VAL A 119 8.17 13.01 35.04
C VAL A 119 9.43 13.50 35.76
N ASP A 120 10.46 12.65 35.79
CA ASP A 120 11.75 13.00 36.34
C ASP A 120 12.84 13.09 35.25
N ARG A 121 14.00 13.62 35.65
CA ARG A 121 15.15 13.83 34.77
C ARG A 121 15.68 12.52 34.17
N LYS A 122 15.61 11.40 34.89
CA LYS A 122 16.07 10.09 34.41
C LYS A 122 15.13 9.57 33.32
N GLN A 123 13.83 9.76 33.47
CA GLN A 123 12.83 9.37 32.47
C GLN A 123 12.99 10.14 31.16
N LEU A 124 13.20 11.47 31.23
CA LEU A 124 13.51 12.30 30.07
C LEU A 124 14.80 11.85 29.37
N GLN A 125 15.85 11.52 30.13
CA GLN A 125 17.10 11.00 29.58
C GLN A 125 16.90 9.70 28.80
N ILE A 126 16.16 8.74 29.37
CA ILE A 126 15.84 7.47 28.70
C ILE A 126 15.04 7.74 27.42
N PHE A 127 14.04 8.60 27.50
CA PHE A 127 13.19 8.98 26.37
C PHE A 127 13.98 9.56 25.20
N VAL A 128 14.81 10.58 25.45
CA VAL A 128 15.61 11.24 24.41
C VAL A 128 16.62 10.26 23.78
N SER A 129 17.23 9.39 24.60
CA SER A 129 18.19 8.37 24.14
C SER A 129 17.52 7.32 23.25
N LEU A 130 16.33 6.83 23.65
CA LEU A 130 15.58 5.85 22.87
C LEU A 130 15.07 6.46 21.56
N LEU A 131 14.59 7.70 21.56
CA LEU A 131 14.20 8.39 20.34
C LEU A 131 15.32 8.46 19.30
N LEU A 132 16.53 8.86 19.71
CA LEU A 132 17.68 8.91 18.79
C LEU A 132 18.07 7.53 18.26
N SER A 133 18.07 6.53 19.14
CA SER A 133 18.39 5.15 18.77
C SER A 133 17.39 4.60 17.76
N TYR A 134 16.09 4.82 17.98
CA TYR A 134 15.04 4.39 17.08
C TYR A 134 15.04 5.19 15.78
N ALA A 135 15.22 6.51 15.81
CA ALA A 135 15.31 7.34 14.60
C ALA A 135 16.40 6.85 13.63
N ALA A 136 17.49 6.29 14.15
CA ALA A 136 18.58 5.73 13.34
C ALA A 136 18.31 4.33 12.76
N LYS A 137 17.32 3.58 13.26
CA LYS A 137 16.92 2.26 12.71
C LYS A 137 16.17 2.43 11.39
N GLU A 138 16.10 1.36 10.59
CA GLU A 138 15.25 1.31 9.38
C GLU A 138 13.77 1.62 9.71
N ALA A 139 13.02 2.05 8.71
CA ALA A 139 11.59 2.34 8.86
C ALA A 139 10.83 1.02 9.07
N SER A 140 9.99 0.97 10.10
CA SER A 140 9.13 -0.17 10.43
C SER A 140 7.75 0.36 10.83
N PRO A 141 6.64 -0.28 10.41
CA PRO A 141 5.29 0.11 10.83
C PRO A 141 5.09 0.08 12.35
N ASN A 142 5.82 -0.78 13.07
CA ASN A 142 5.65 -1.01 14.50
C ASN A 142 6.58 -0.16 15.39
N LYS A 143 7.34 0.75 14.78
CA LYS A 143 8.45 1.44 15.44
C LYS A 143 8.05 2.28 16.65
N VAL A 144 6.87 2.92 16.59
CA VAL A 144 6.30 3.69 17.72
C VAL A 144 5.86 2.77 18.86
N PHE A 145 5.31 1.60 18.55
CA PHE A 145 4.90 0.62 19.55
C PHE A 145 6.11 -0.02 20.24
N GLU A 146 7.13 -0.40 19.47
CA GLU A 146 8.40 -0.90 20.02
C GLU A 146 9.08 0.14 20.93
N LEU A 147 9.06 1.41 20.51
CA LEU A 147 9.58 2.51 21.30
C LEU A 147 8.80 2.68 22.60
N GLY A 148 7.46 2.67 22.54
CA GLY A 148 6.59 2.74 23.72
C GLY A 148 6.86 1.61 24.71
N GLN A 149 7.06 0.38 24.21
CA GLN A 149 7.42 -0.76 25.06
C GLN A 149 8.80 -0.57 25.70
N LYS A 150 9.80 -0.08 24.96
CA LYS A 150 11.14 0.19 25.51
C LYS A 150 11.16 1.31 26.55
N LEU A 151 10.29 2.30 26.40
CA LEU A 151 10.09 3.33 27.43
C LEU A 151 9.56 2.69 28.71
N SER A 152 8.53 1.85 28.61
CA SER A 152 7.96 1.13 29.74
C SER A 152 8.98 0.20 30.42
N ASP A 153 9.70 -0.63 29.65
CA ASP A 153 10.78 -1.51 30.14
C ASP A 153 11.89 -0.71 30.86
N GLY A 154 12.15 0.51 30.39
CA GLY A 154 13.13 1.43 30.97
C GLY A 154 12.68 2.12 32.26
N GLY A 155 11.45 1.89 32.72
CA GLY A 155 10.86 2.56 33.88
C GLY A 155 10.40 4.00 33.58
N VAL A 156 10.08 4.31 32.33
CA VAL A 156 9.46 5.58 31.93
C VAL A 156 7.94 5.43 32.00
N SER A 157 7.34 5.96 33.07
CA SER A 157 5.90 5.83 33.34
C SER A 157 5.11 7.10 33.05
N PHE A 158 5.77 8.27 32.97
CA PHE A 158 5.13 9.57 32.76
C PHE A 158 5.41 10.15 31.36
N ILE A 159 5.88 9.34 30.42
CA ILE A 159 6.05 9.73 29.02
C ILE A 159 5.45 8.62 28.14
N SER A 160 4.51 8.99 27.28
CA SER A 160 3.91 8.09 26.31
C SER A 160 4.06 8.63 24.88
N VAL A 161 4.06 7.73 23.91
CA VAL A 161 4.15 8.04 22.48
C VAL A 161 2.99 7.40 21.75
N GLU A 162 2.35 8.15 20.86
CA GLU A 162 1.19 7.73 20.08
C GLU A 162 1.51 7.80 18.58
N PRO A 163 0.96 6.90 17.75
CA PRO A 163 1.06 7.01 16.30
C PRO A 163 0.35 8.29 15.80
N PRO A 164 0.63 8.73 14.56
CA PRO A 164 -0.15 9.79 13.92
C PRO A 164 -1.65 9.45 13.96
N LEU A 165 -2.46 10.38 14.44
CA LEU A 165 -3.90 10.33 14.22
C LEU A 165 -4.13 10.56 12.73
N GLU A 166 -4.85 9.66 12.05
CA GLU A 166 -5.35 9.91 10.70
C GLU A 166 -6.17 11.21 10.74
N THR A 167 -5.66 12.25 10.10
CA THR A 167 -6.38 13.53 10.03
C THR A 167 -7.52 13.41 9.02
N GLU A 168 -8.56 14.26 9.12
CA GLU A 168 -9.56 14.37 8.05
C GLU A 168 -8.90 14.62 6.69
N GLU A 169 -7.79 15.37 6.66
CA GLU A 169 -6.98 15.60 5.44
C GLU A 169 -6.31 14.32 4.90
N ASP A 170 -5.85 13.40 5.77
CA ASP A 170 -5.26 12.12 5.38
C ASP A 170 -6.33 11.16 4.81
N VAL A 171 -7.50 11.12 5.44
CA VAL A 171 -8.65 10.33 4.97
C VAL A 171 -9.15 10.87 3.62
N GLU A 172 -9.31 12.20 3.50
CA GLU A 172 -9.66 12.85 2.24
C GLU A 172 -8.63 12.60 1.15
N GLU A 173 -7.33 12.60 1.48
CA GLU A 173 -6.29 12.30 0.50
C GLU A 173 -6.33 10.83 0.06
N GLU A 174 -6.51 9.89 0.98
CA GLU A 174 -6.66 8.48 0.64
C GLU A 174 -7.90 8.24 -0.26
N GLU A 175 -9.03 8.89 0.06
CA GLU A 175 -10.22 8.89 -0.78
C GLU A 175 -9.95 9.49 -2.18
N ARG A 176 -9.27 10.64 -2.26
CA ARG A 176 -8.85 11.24 -3.54
C ARG A 176 -7.99 10.30 -4.36
N GLN A 177 -7.04 9.60 -3.73
CA GLN A 177 -6.17 8.63 -4.40
C GLN A 177 -6.96 7.40 -4.90
N LYS A 178 -7.91 6.90 -4.11
CA LYS A 178 -8.83 5.83 -4.51
C LYS A 178 -9.69 6.24 -5.70
N GLU A 179 -10.27 7.43 -5.67
CA GLU A 179 -11.07 7.97 -6.78
C GLU A 179 -10.25 8.19 -8.05
N ALA A 180 -9.01 8.69 -7.92
CA ALA A 180 -8.09 8.81 -9.05
C ALA A 180 -7.75 7.43 -9.67
N ALA A 181 -7.56 6.40 -8.84
CA ALA A 181 -7.34 5.03 -9.29
C ALA A 181 -8.58 4.48 -10.04
N LYS A 182 -9.79 4.63 -9.47
CA LYS A 182 -11.05 4.20 -10.11
C LYS A 182 -11.23 4.84 -11.47
N ARG A 183 -11.00 6.16 -11.57
CA ARG A 183 -11.14 6.92 -12.81
C ARG A 183 -10.12 6.49 -13.87
N THR A 184 -8.88 6.22 -13.46
CA THR A 184 -7.81 5.73 -14.34
C THR A 184 -8.13 4.34 -14.87
N TYR A 185 -8.60 3.45 -14.01
CA TYR A 185 -9.01 2.10 -14.37
C TYR A 185 -10.17 2.11 -15.38
N ALA A 186 -11.28 2.77 -15.05
CA ALA A 186 -12.47 2.85 -15.90
C ALA A 186 -12.15 3.45 -17.28
N ARG A 187 -11.34 4.52 -17.31
CA ARG A 187 -10.89 5.13 -18.57
C ARG A 187 -10.03 4.17 -19.40
N SER A 188 -9.16 3.40 -18.76
CA SER A 188 -8.30 2.44 -19.44
C SER A 188 -9.10 1.30 -20.07
N VAL A 189 -10.12 0.79 -19.37
CA VAL A 189 -11.06 -0.20 -19.92
C VAL A 189 -11.80 0.36 -21.14
N ALA A 190 -12.37 1.57 -21.02
CA ALA A 190 -13.11 2.21 -22.11
C ALA A 190 -12.25 2.44 -23.37
N VAL A 191 -11.01 2.92 -23.20
CA VAL A 191 -10.07 3.14 -24.31
C VAL A 191 -9.64 1.80 -24.95
N THR A 192 -9.38 0.79 -24.13
CA THR A 192 -8.99 -0.55 -24.61
C THR A 192 -10.11 -1.16 -25.45
N LYS A 193 -11.35 -1.05 -24.98
CA LYS A 193 -12.55 -1.46 -25.72
C LYS A 193 -12.70 -0.75 -27.06
N GLU A 194 -12.59 0.58 -27.07
CA GLU A 194 -12.68 1.39 -28.30
C GLU A 194 -11.67 0.90 -29.36
N VAL A 195 -10.43 0.68 -28.92
CA VAL A 195 -9.32 0.35 -29.81
C VAL A 195 -9.39 -1.08 -30.30
N ILE A 196 -9.61 -2.07 -29.43
CA ILE A 196 -9.74 -3.47 -29.85
C ILE A 196 -10.94 -3.66 -30.79
N ASN A 197 -12.06 -3.00 -30.53
CA ASN A 197 -13.21 -3.05 -31.42
C ASN A 197 -12.93 -2.39 -32.78
N SER A 198 -12.18 -1.29 -32.80
CA SER A 198 -11.74 -0.66 -34.06
C SER A 198 -10.86 -1.61 -34.88
N ILE A 199 -9.92 -2.30 -34.23
CA ILE A 199 -9.06 -3.32 -34.86
C ILE A 199 -9.90 -4.46 -35.42
N ARG A 200 -10.87 -4.96 -34.65
CA ARG A 200 -11.78 -6.04 -35.07
C ARG A 200 -12.59 -5.65 -36.30
N MET A 201 -13.05 -4.40 -36.39
CA MET A 201 -13.78 -3.87 -37.55
C MET A 201 -12.86 -3.50 -38.74
N GLY A 202 -11.55 -3.74 -38.65
CA GLY A 202 -10.58 -3.35 -39.68
C GLY A 202 -10.38 -1.84 -39.84
N ARG A 203 -10.80 -1.05 -38.85
CA ARG A 203 -10.66 0.42 -38.83
C ARG A 203 -9.29 0.83 -38.28
N THR A 204 -8.86 2.04 -38.61
CA THR A 204 -7.65 2.63 -38.05
C THR A 204 -7.80 2.82 -36.54
N ALA A 205 -6.98 2.12 -35.77
CA ALA A 205 -6.95 2.23 -34.31
C ALA A 205 -6.16 3.46 -33.85
N ASN A 206 -6.70 4.21 -32.87
CA ASN A 206 -5.99 5.32 -32.26
C ASN A 206 -5.04 4.86 -31.14
N VAL A 207 -3.90 4.32 -31.54
CA VAL A 207 -2.85 3.81 -30.64
C VAL A 207 -2.37 4.88 -29.64
N LYS A 208 -2.39 6.17 -30.00
CA LYS A 208 -1.99 7.25 -29.09
C LYS A 208 -2.88 7.32 -27.85
N LYS A 209 -4.18 7.00 -27.97
CA LYS A 209 -5.08 6.92 -26.81
C LYS A 209 -4.65 5.80 -25.87
N VAL A 210 -4.29 4.63 -26.41
CA VAL A 210 -3.80 3.49 -25.64
C VAL A 210 -2.51 3.83 -24.91
N LYS A 211 -1.56 4.45 -25.61
CA LYS A 211 -0.29 4.88 -25.00
C LYS A 211 -0.53 5.77 -23.79
N ARG A 212 -1.46 6.73 -23.88
CA ARG A 212 -1.83 7.60 -22.75
C ARG A 212 -2.51 6.84 -21.61
N ALA A 213 -3.35 5.85 -21.91
CA ALA A 213 -3.98 5.00 -20.89
C ALA A 213 -2.93 4.17 -20.14
N VAL A 214 -2.00 3.54 -20.86
CA VAL A 214 -0.88 2.80 -20.26
C VAL A 214 0.04 3.73 -19.45
N GLN A 215 0.30 4.94 -19.93
CA GLN A 215 1.07 5.92 -19.17
C GLN A 215 0.41 6.25 -17.84
N ALA A 216 -0.91 6.49 -17.84
CA ALA A 216 -1.67 6.73 -16.62
C ALA A 216 -1.66 5.53 -15.67
N ILE A 217 -1.75 4.29 -16.18
CA ILE A 217 -1.61 3.06 -15.37
C ILE A 217 -0.23 3.02 -14.71
N VAL A 218 0.85 3.22 -15.47
CA VAL A 218 2.22 3.17 -14.93
C VAL A 218 2.44 4.26 -13.90
N ASP A 219 2.00 5.50 -14.17
CA ASP A 219 2.12 6.60 -13.23
C ASP A 219 1.34 6.31 -11.94
N GLN A 220 0.14 5.73 -12.05
CA GLN A 220 -0.66 5.35 -10.88
C GLN A 220 -0.04 4.21 -10.10
N VAL A 221 0.55 3.19 -10.74
CA VAL A 221 1.27 2.12 -10.04
C VAL A 221 2.47 2.68 -9.27
N LEU A 222 3.21 3.64 -9.86
CA LEU A 222 4.36 4.25 -9.21
C LEU A 222 3.95 5.06 -7.97
N ASN A 223 2.81 5.73 -8.01
CA ASN A 223 2.31 6.57 -6.91
C ASN A 223 1.55 5.77 -5.85
N ASN A 224 0.67 4.84 -6.25
CA ASN A 224 -0.17 4.05 -5.37
C ASN A 224 -0.49 2.68 -5.99
N GLU A 225 0.43 1.73 -5.81
CA GLU A 225 0.33 0.35 -6.31
C GLU A 225 -0.86 -0.41 -5.72
N ALA A 226 -1.09 -0.25 -4.41
CA ALA A 226 -2.11 -1.00 -3.69
C ALA A 226 -3.53 -0.67 -4.19
N SER A 227 -3.84 0.62 -4.40
CA SER A 227 -5.17 1.01 -4.87
C SER A 227 -5.47 0.49 -6.27
N LEU A 228 -4.51 0.53 -7.20
CA LEU A 228 -4.78 0.07 -8.57
C LEU A 228 -4.83 -1.47 -8.67
N VAL A 229 -3.98 -2.18 -7.93
CA VAL A 229 -4.03 -3.64 -7.85
C VAL A 229 -5.32 -4.10 -7.16
N GLY A 230 -5.77 -3.43 -6.09
CA GLY A 230 -7.04 -3.72 -5.44
C GLY A 230 -8.24 -3.63 -6.39
N LEU A 231 -8.26 -2.66 -7.32
CA LEU A 231 -9.35 -2.54 -8.31
C LEU A 231 -9.46 -3.74 -9.26
N THR A 232 -8.37 -4.45 -9.53
CA THR A 232 -8.42 -5.69 -10.35
C THR A 232 -9.16 -6.83 -9.65
N THR A 233 -9.25 -6.78 -8.31
CA THR A 233 -9.95 -7.79 -7.49
C THR A 233 -11.43 -7.48 -7.26
N LEU A 234 -11.91 -6.28 -7.62
CA LEU A 234 -13.31 -5.87 -7.50
C LEU A 234 -14.06 -6.26 -8.79
N ARG A 235 -15.00 -7.20 -8.66
CA ARG A 235 -15.43 -8.13 -9.73
C ARG A 235 -16.66 -7.70 -10.56
N ASP A 236 -17.14 -6.47 -10.42
CA ASP A 236 -18.44 -6.05 -10.98
C ASP A 236 -18.34 -5.24 -12.30
N TYR A 237 -17.66 -5.78 -13.30
CA TYR A 237 -17.72 -5.21 -14.65
C TYR A 237 -18.12 -6.27 -15.69
N ASP A 238 -19.32 -6.09 -16.27
CA ASP A 238 -19.95 -6.92 -17.31
C ASP A 238 -19.15 -7.04 -18.64
N GLU A 239 -17.93 -6.50 -18.71
CA GLU A 239 -17.11 -6.39 -19.93
C GLU A 239 -15.81 -7.20 -19.85
N TYR A 240 -15.97 -8.51 -19.66
CA TYR A 240 -14.94 -9.50 -19.37
C TYR A 240 -13.59 -9.34 -20.11
N THR A 241 -13.59 -9.28 -21.44
CA THR A 241 -12.34 -9.35 -22.24
C THR A 241 -11.48 -8.09 -22.14
N PHE A 242 -12.11 -6.91 -22.03
CA PHE A 242 -11.38 -5.64 -21.96
C PHE A 242 -10.83 -5.41 -20.55
N THR A 243 -11.61 -5.77 -19.54
CA THR A 243 -11.19 -5.80 -18.14
C THR A 243 -9.98 -6.71 -17.95
N HIS A 244 -10.00 -7.92 -18.53
CA HIS A 244 -8.87 -8.87 -18.49
C HIS A 244 -7.57 -8.25 -19.04
N SER A 245 -7.63 -7.62 -20.22
CA SER A 245 -6.43 -7.00 -20.81
C SER A 245 -5.85 -5.89 -19.92
N VAL A 246 -6.72 -5.10 -19.29
CA VAL A 246 -6.32 -4.03 -18.37
C VAL A 246 -5.75 -4.60 -17.07
N ASN A 247 -6.34 -5.65 -16.50
CA ASN A 247 -5.83 -6.33 -15.31
C ASN A 247 -4.44 -6.92 -15.56
N VAL A 248 -4.26 -7.65 -16.65
CA VAL A 248 -2.96 -8.21 -17.05
C VAL A 248 -1.92 -7.10 -17.22
N CYS A 249 -2.31 -5.95 -17.78
CA CYS A 249 -1.44 -4.78 -17.88
C CYS A 249 -1.03 -4.25 -16.49
N ILE A 250 -1.98 -4.04 -15.57
CA ILE A 250 -1.73 -3.55 -14.21
C ILE A 250 -0.81 -4.50 -13.44
N PHE A 251 -1.13 -5.79 -13.44
CA PHE A 251 -0.32 -6.83 -12.80
C PHE A 251 1.09 -6.88 -13.38
N SER A 252 1.22 -6.82 -14.71
CA SER A 252 2.53 -6.85 -15.37
C SER A 252 3.37 -5.63 -15.01
N VAL A 253 2.78 -4.44 -14.99
CA VAL A 253 3.49 -3.20 -14.63
C VAL A 253 3.93 -3.22 -13.17
N ALA A 254 3.04 -3.62 -12.24
CA ALA A 254 3.36 -3.71 -10.82
C ALA A 254 4.46 -4.74 -10.56
N LEU A 255 4.38 -5.92 -11.19
CA LEU A 255 5.41 -6.95 -11.12
C LEU A 255 6.74 -6.48 -11.73
N GLY A 256 6.69 -5.84 -12.90
CA GLY A 256 7.87 -5.26 -13.54
C GLY A 256 8.57 -4.22 -12.66
N ARG A 257 7.81 -3.40 -11.92
CA ARG A 257 8.34 -2.43 -10.97
C ARG A 257 9.08 -3.13 -9.83
N LYS A 258 8.49 -4.18 -9.24
CA LYS A 258 9.14 -4.98 -8.17
C LYS A 258 10.43 -5.65 -8.65
N LEU A 259 10.48 -6.02 -9.93
CA LEU A 259 11.67 -6.59 -10.57
C LEU A 259 12.72 -5.53 -10.97
N GLY A 260 12.48 -4.24 -10.69
CA GLY A 260 13.43 -3.16 -10.92
C GLY A 260 13.43 -2.57 -12.33
N LEU A 261 12.36 -2.79 -13.12
CA LEU A 261 12.26 -2.17 -14.45
C LEU A 261 12.10 -0.65 -14.33
N THR A 262 12.80 0.08 -15.21
CA THR A 262 12.70 1.53 -15.31
C THR A 262 11.33 1.96 -15.80
N LYS A 263 10.94 3.21 -15.52
CA LYS A 263 9.67 3.79 -15.96
C LYS A 263 9.43 3.65 -17.48
N LEU A 264 10.47 3.80 -18.30
CA LEU A 264 10.36 3.60 -19.75
C LEU A 264 10.07 2.13 -20.11
N GLN A 265 10.78 1.20 -19.47
CA GLN A 265 10.53 -0.24 -19.64
C GLN A 265 9.13 -0.64 -19.17
N LEU A 266 8.62 -0.03 -18.10
CA LEU A 266 7.25 -0.24 -17.62
C LEU A 266 6.20 0.22 -18.64
N TYR A 267 6.42 1.35 -19.33
CA TYR A 267 5.54 1.76 -20.42
C TYR A 267 5.54 0.73 -21.56
N ASP A 268 6.71 0.22 -21.94
CA ASP A 268 6.82 -0.80 -22.98
C ASP A 268 6.16 -2.12 -22.57
N LEU A 269 6.36 -2.55 -21.32
CA LEU A 269 5.75 -3.74 -20.75
C LEU A 269 4.23 -3.60 -20.67
N GLY A 270 3.72 -2.47 -20.19
CA GLY A 270 2.29 -2.19 -20.13
C GLY A 270 1.63 -2.20 -21.51
N MET A 271 2.29 -1.61 -22.52
CA MET A 271 1.79 -1.68 -23.90
C MET A 271 1.77 -3.11 -24.44
N ALA A 272 2.82 -3.89 -24.17
CA ALA A 272 2.90 -5.28 -24.60
C ALA A 272 1.86 -6.17 -23.90
N ALA A 273 1.69 -5.99 -22.58
CA ALA A 273 0.73 -6.69 -21.75
C ALA A 273 -0.71 -6.37 -22.16
N LEU A 274 -1.07 -5.10 -22.41
CA LEU A 274 -2.41 -4.74 -22.82
C LEU A 274 -2.82 -5.35 -24.17
N PHE A 275 -1.86 -5.57 -25.07
CA PHE A 275 -2.10 -6.12 -26.40
C PHE A 275 -1.78 -7.61 -26.55
N HIS A 276 -1.41 -8.32 -25.48
CA HIS A 276 -1.01 -9.73 -25.55
C HIS A 276 -2.04 -10.59 -26.32
N ASP A 277 -3.31 -10.31 -26.06
CA ASP A 277 -4.47 -11.04 -26.58
C ASP A 277 -5.11 -10.41 -27.83
N VAL A 278 -4.50 -9.38 -28.44
CA VAL A 278 -5.11 -8.63 -29.55
C VAL A 278 -5.44 -9.52 -30.76
N GLY A 279 -4.74 -10.65 -30.91
CA GLY A 279 -5.01 -11.65 -31.94
C GLY A 279 -6.38 -12.31 -31.82
N LYS A 280 -7.01 -12.34 -30.64
CA LYS A 280 -8.39 -12.82 -30.45
C LYS A 280 -9.41 -11.98 -31.24
N SER A 281 -9.05 -10.77 -31.65
CA SER A 281 -9.87 -9.97 -32.58
C SER A 281 -10.05 -10.59 -33.97
N ARG A 282 -9.21 -11.58 -34.33
CA ARG A 282 -9.23 -12.32 -35.60
C ARG A 282 -9.80 -13.73 -35.47
N VAL A 283 -10.18 -14.15 -34.27
CA VAL A 283 -10.83 -15.44 -34.01
C VAL A 283 -12.33 -15.30 -34.24
N PRO A 284 -13.01 -16.25 -34.91
CA PRO A 284 -14.46 -16.20 -35.11
C PRO A 284 -15.23 -16.13 -33.79
N LEU A 285 -16.34 -15.38 -33.75
CA LEU A 285 -17.08 -15.10 -32.51
C LEU A 285 -17.74 -16.36 -31.94
N GLU A 286 -18.16 -17.26 -32.81
CA GLU A 286 -18.74 -18.56 -32.47
C GLU A 286 -17.74 -19.46 -31.72
N VAL A 287 -16.44 -19.33 -32.00
CA VAL A 287 -15.38 -20.02 -31.27
C VAL A 287 -15.02 -19.24 -30.00
N LEU A 288 -14.86 -17.92 -30.12
CA LEU A 288 -14.42 -17.05 -29.02
C LEU A 288 -15.41 -17.01 -27.85
N ASN A 289 -16.72 -17.03 -28.15
CA ASN A 289 -17.80 -16.89 -27.17
C ASN A 289 -18.51 -18.22 -26.88
N LYS A 290 -17.95 -19.36 -27.29
CA LYS A 290 -18.58 -20.66 -27.09
C LYS A 290 -18.78 -20.95 -25.61
N GLN A 291 -20.01 -21.31 -25.23
CA GLN A 291 -20.36 -21.76 -23.89
C GLN A 291 -20.09 -23.27 -23.78
N GLY A 292 -18.91 -23.64 -23.29
CA GLY A 292 -18.49 -25.04 -23.09
C GLY A 292 -17.08 -25.32 -23.60
N GLY A 293 -16.70 -26.60 -23.65
CA GLY A 293 -15.41 -27.03 -24.19
C GLY A 293 -15.30 -26.78 -25.69
N LEU A 294 -14.09 -26.39 -26.13
CA LEU A 294 -13.75 -26.30 -27.55
C LEU A 294 -13.45 -27.69 -28.10
N THR A 295 -13.86 -27.98 -29.34
CA THR A 295 -13.41 -29.16 -30.09
C THR A 295 -11.94 -29.01 -30.48
N ASP A 296 -11.28 -30.09 -30.90
CA ASP A 296 -9.88 -30.02 -31.33
C ASP A 296 -9.65 -29.01 -32.47
N GLU A 297 -10.62 -28.86 -33.38
CA GLU A 297 -10.53 -27.92 -34.49
C GLU A 297 -10.74 -26.47 -34.03
N GLU A 298 -11.75 -26.23 -33.20
CA GLU A 298 -11.97 -24.91 -32.57
C GLU A 298 -10.79 -24.50 -31.70
N TRP A 299 -10.16 -25.46 -31.02
CA TRP A 299 -8.97 -25.24 -30.22
C TRP A 299 -7.77 -24.84 -31.09
N ARG A 300 -7.56 -25.48 -32.25
CA ARG A 300 -6.51 -25.06 -33.21
C ARG A 300 -6.72 -23.63 -33.70
N ILE A 301 -7.97 -23.25 -33.98
CA ILE A 301 -8.32 -21.87 -34.37
C ILE A 301 -7.98 -20.91 -33.22
N MET A 302 -8.34 -21.25 -31.98
CA MET A 302 -8.00 -20.44 -30.81
C MET A 302 -6.48 -20.33 -30.61
N GLN A 303 -5.72 -21.42 -30.76
CA GLN A 303 -4.26 -21.44 -30.63
C GLN A 303 -3.52 -20.61 -31.68
N ALA A 304 -4.19 -20.16 -32.75
CA ALA A 304 -3.60 -19.27 -33.73
C ALA A 304 -3.52 -17.81 -33.25
N HIS A 305 -4.26 -17.42 -32.20
CA HIS A 305 -4.32 -16.02 -31.77
C HIS A 305 -2.96 -15.39 -31.42
N PRO A 306 -1.94 -16.09 -30.88
CA PRO A 306 -0.62 -15.50 -30.65
C PRO A 306 0.00 -14.99 -31.96
N TRP A 307 -0.05 -15.80 -33.02
CA TRP A 307 0.45 -15.42 -34.34
C TRP A 307 -0.41 -14.34 -35.01
N LEU A 308 -1.74 -14.44 -34.89
CA LEU A 308 -2.65 -13.39 -35.39
C LEU A 308 -2.42 -12.06 -34.66
N GLY A 309 -2.00 -12.10 -33.40
CA GLY A 309 -1.60 -10.94 -32.60
C GLY A 309 -0.38 -10.25 -33.19
N VAL A 310 0.67 -11.01 -33.54
CA VAL A 310 1.86 -10.50 -34.25
C VAL A 310 1.47 -9.79 -35.54
N LEU A 311 0.65 -10.45 -36.38
CA LEU A 311 0.21 -9.87 -37.67
C LEU A 311 -0.61 -8.60 -37.46
N THR A 312 -1.48 -8.59 -36.46
CA THR A 312 -2.32 -7.44 -36.13
C THR A 312 -1.47 -6.25 -35.68
N LEU A 313 -0.51 -6.48 -34.78
CA LEU A 313 0.40 -5.45 -34.28
C LEU A 313 1.33 -4.92 -35.37
N PHE A 314 1.79 -5.79 -36.27
CA PHE A 314 2.58 -5.39 -37.44
C PHE A 314 1.80 -4.45 -38.37
N GLY A 315 0.49 -4.67 -38.51
CA GLY A 315 -0.40 -3.82 -39.31
C GLY A 315 -0.80 -2.50 -38.65
N LEU A 316 -0.53 -2.29 -37.36
CA LEU A 316 -0.91 -1.06 -36.64
C LEU A 316 -0.11 0.13 -37.15
N ARG A 317 -0.82 1.09 -37.76
CA ARG A 317 -0.24 2.38 -38.17
C ARG A 317 -0.34 3.40 -37.03
N GLY A 318 0.61 4.33 -36.96
CA GLY A 318 0.60 5.44 -36.01
C GLY A 318 1.38 5.23 -34.70
N TYR A 319 2.11 4.12 -34.60
CA TYR A 319 2.98 3.81 -33.45
C TYR A 319 4.34 4.56 -33.51
N GLY A 320 4.68 5.17 -34.65
CA GLY A 320 5.98 5.83 -34.89
C GLY A 320 7.10 4.83 -35.19
N GLU A 321 7.10 3.71 -34.49
CA GLU A 321 8.00 2.56 -34.67
C GLU A 321 7.21 1.25 -34.58
N ILE A 322 7.73 0.17 -35.18
CA ILE A 322 7.09 -1.15 -35.10
C ILE A 322 7.07 -1.60 -33.62
N PRO A 323 5.91 -1.99 -33.05
CA PRO A 323 5.78 -2.38 -31.64
C PRO A 323 6.37 -3.78 -31.36
N TYR A 324 7.66 -3.97 -31.64
CA TYR A 324 8.31 -5.28 -31.65
C TYR A 324 8.19 -6.02 -30.31
N ARG A 325 8.27 -5.31 -29.18
CA ARG A 325 8.09 -5.92 -27.85
C ARG A 325 6.69 -6.46 -27.64
N GLY A 326 5.67 -5.73 -28.10
CA GLY A 326 4.29 -6.20 -28.10
C GLY A 326 4.11 -7.41 -29.00
N MET A 327 4.76 -7.44 -30.16
CA MET A 327 4.74 -8.60 -31.06
C MET A 327 5.38 -9.83 -30.42
N ILE A 328 6.52 -9.67 -29.74
CA ILE A 328 7.19 -10.76 -29.03
C ILE A 328 6.27 -11.33 -27.94
N VAL A 329 5.69 -10.48 -27.09
CA VAL A 329 4.77 -10.91 -26.02
C VAL A 329 3.52 -11.57 -26.60
N ALA A 330 2.90 -10.98 -27.62
CA ALA A 330 1.74 -11.58 -28.29
C ALA A 330 2.05 -12.99 -28.81
N TYR A 331 3.26 -13.23 -29.32
CA TYR A 331 3.69 -14.55 -29.76
C TYR A 331 4.01 -15.52 -28.61
N GLU A 332 4.62 -15.03 -27.52
CA GLU A 332 5.24 -15.87 -26.49
C GLU A 332 4.40 -16.11 -25.23
N HIS A 333 3.34 -15.33 -24.96
CA HIS A 333 2.66 -15.36 -23.65
C HIS A 333 2.00 -16.70 -23.28
N HIS A 334 1.75 -17.60 -24.24
CA HIS A 334 1.29 -18.98 -24.00
C HIS A 334 2.38 -20.04 -24.15
N MET A 335 3.62 -19.63 -24.43
CA MET A 335 4.77 -20.52 -24.35
C MET A 335 5.13 -20.75 -22.88
N LYS A 336 5.59 -21.96 -22.61
CA LYS A 336 6.19 -22.33 -21.33
C LYS A 336 7.70 -22.17 -21.41
N VAL A 337 8.37 -22.04 -20.27
CA VAL A 337 9.84 -21.92 -20.21
C VAL A 337 10.56 -23.14 -20.80
N ASP A 338 9.92 -24.31 -20.77
CA ASP A 338 10.39 -25.56 -21.40
C ASP A 338 9.96 -25.71 -22.88
N LEU A 339 9.32 -24.66 -23.45
CA LEU A 339 8.79 -24.61 -24.81
C LEU A 339 7.69 -25.65 -25.12
N THR A 340 7.11 -26.30 -24.11
CA THR A 340 6.01 -27.28 -24.32
C THR A 340 4.64 -26.61 -24.54
N GLY A 341 4.55 -25.29 -24.33
CA GLY A 341 3.37 -24.46 -24.66
C GLY A 341 3.14 -24.25 -26.17
N TYR A 342 2.41 -23.19 -26.51
CA TYR A 342 2.09 -22.82 -27.90
C TYR A 342 2.26 -21.30 -28.14
N PRO A 343 2.55 -20.88 -29.39
CA PRO A 343 2.84 -21.68 -30.58
C PRO A 343 4.18 -22.44 -30.46
N LYS A 344 4.39 -23.47 -31.29
CA LYS A 344 5.65 -24.23 -31.28
C LYS A 344 6.75 -23.44 -31.99
N SER A 345 7.92 -23.34 -31.36
CA SER A 345 9.13 -22.80 -31.99
C SER A 345 9.94 -23.93 -32.61
N LEU A 346 10.38 -23.76 -33.86
CA LEU A 346 11.23 -24.71 -34.58
C LEU A 346 12.70 -24.66 -34.14
N ARG A 347 13.10 -23.59 -33.42
CA ARG A 347 14.45 -23.38 -32.89
C ARG A 347 14.39 -23.19 -31.38
N GLY A 348 15.47 -23.55 -30.69
CA GLY A 348 15.66 -23.18 -29.29
C GLY A 348 15.52 -21.67 -29.13
N ARG A 349 14.84 -21.24 -28.07
CA ARG A 349 14.51 -19.84 -27.79
C ARG A 349 14.44 -19.64 -26.29
N ASP A 350 14.97 -18.52 -25.82
CA ASP A 350 14.68 -18.00 -24.49
C ASP A 350 13.52 -17.01 -24.58
N LEU A 351 12.54 -17.17 -23.69
CA LEU A 351 11.41 -16.26 -23.62
C LEU A 351 11.87 -14.89 -23.11
N SER A 352 11.33 -13.82 -23.71
CA SER A 352 11.55 -12.47 -23.22
C SER A 352 11.08 -12.32 -21.77
N ILE A 353 11.80 -11.52 -20.98
CA ILE A 353 11.39 -11.18 -19.62
C ILE A 353 9.96 -10.59 -19.58
N TYR A 354 9.56 -9.83 -20.60
CA TYR A 354 8.19 -9.31 -20.69
C TYR A 354 7.18 -10.43 -20.89
N SER A 355 7.50 -11.43 -21.73
CA SER A 355 6.62 -12.57 -21.98
C SER A 355 6.46 -13.42 -20.72
N LYS A 356 7.54 -13.62 -19.95
CA LYS A 356 7.50 -14.33 -18.66
C LYS A 356 6.62 -13.62 -17.64
N ILE A 357 6.75 -12.29 -17.52
CA ILE A 357 5.91 -11.46 -16.64
C ILE A 357 4.44 -11.55 -17.06
N VAL A 358 4.17 -11.35 -18.35
CA VAL A 358 2.80 -11.34 -18.89
C VAL A 358 2.15 -12.72 -18.77
N ALA A 359 2.88 -13.82 -19.00
CA ALA A 359 2.35 -15.17 -18.85
C ALA A 359 1.88 -15.48 -17.42
N VAL A 360 2.62 -14.99 -16.41
CA VAL A 360 2.24 -15.13 -15.00
C VAL A 360 1.00 -14.28 -14.68
N ALA A 361 0.99 -13.02 -15.12
CA ALA A 361 -0.14 -12.11 -14.90
C ALA A 361 -1.43 -12.58 -15.61
N ASP A 362 -1.33 -13.02 -16.87
CA ASP A 362 -2.42 -13.61 -17.66
C ASP A 362 -2.95 -14.88 -17.00
N GLY A 363 -2.07 -15.81 -16.66
CA GLY A 363 -2.45 -17.07 -16.01
C GLY A 363 -3.20 -16.87 -14.69
N PHE A 364 -2.78 -15.90 -13.89
CA PHE A 364 -3.47 -15.56 -12.64
C PHE A 364 -4.85 -14.96 -12.91
N ASP A 365 -4.93 -13.86 -13.66
CA ASP A 365 -6.20 -13.17 -13.92
C ASP A 365 -7.20 -14.08 -14.65
N ALA A 366 -6.71 -14.93 -15.55
CA ALA A 366 -7.52 -15.91 -16.25
C ALA A 366 -8.19 -16.92 -15.33
N ALA A 367 -7.48 -17.40 -14.30
CA ALA A 367 -7.98 -18.40 -13.38
C ALA A 367 -8.89 -17.81 -12.29
N THR A 368 -8.66 -16.54 -11.91
CA THR A 368 -9.39 -15.85 -10.84
C THR A 368 -10.61 -15.05 -11.31
N THR A 369 -10.80 -14.89 -12.63
CA THR A 369 -11.92 -14.11 -13.18
C THR A 369 -12.97 -15.02 -13.83
N ARG A 370 -14.25 -14.74 -13.60
CA ARG A 370 -15.38 -15.51 -14.16
C ARG A 370 -15.42 -15.37 -15.69
N ARG A 371 -15.21 -16.45 -16.44
CA ARG A 371 -15.24 -16.47 -17.90
C ARG A 371 -16.52 -17.11 -18.42
N VAL A 372 -16.86 -16.88 -19.69
CA VAL A 372 -17.99 -17.55 -20.39
C VAL A 372 -17.91 -19.09 -20.28
N TYR A 373 -16.69 -19.64 -20.24
CA TYR A 373 -16.39 -21.06 -20.10
C TYR A 373 -15.91 -21.48 -18.70
N GLN A 374 -15.76 -20.53 -17.76
CA GLN A 374 -15.39 -20.80 -16.37
C GLN A 374 -16.40 -20.12 -15.44
N THR A 375 -17.45 -20.86 -15.12
CA THR A 375 -18.60 -20.36 -14.36
C THR A 375 -18.31 -20.13 -12.88
N VAL A 376 -17.31 -20.83 -12.33
CA VAL A 376 -16.82 -20.70 -10.95
C VAL A 376 -15.33 -20.28 -10.99
N PRO A 377 -15.00 -19.03 -10.61
CA PRO A 377 -13.62 -18.60 -10.45
C PRO A 377 -12.89 -19.44 -9.41
N ILE A 378 -11.61 -19.73 -9.65
CA ILE A 378 -10.77 -20.37 -8.64
C ILE A 378 -10.38 -19.30 -7.62
N GLN A 379 -10.31 -19.67 -6.34
CA GLN A 379 -9.91 -18.72 -5.31
C GLN A 379 -8.44 -18.29 -5.54
N PRO A 380 -8.12 -16.99 -5.42
CA PRO A 380 -6.79 -16.48 -5.74
C PRO A 380 -5.62 -17.19 -5.04
N ASP A 381 -5.78 -17.57 -3.77
CA ASP A 381 -4.79 -18.34 -3.00
C ASP A 381 -4.51 -19.70 -3.63
N GLN A 382 -5.55 -20.39 -4.11
CA GLN A 382 -5.43 -21.69 -4.78
C GLN A 382 -4.69 -21.56 -6.11
N VAL A 383 -4.95 -20.49 -6.86
CA VAL A 383 -4.25 -20.18 -8.12
C VAL A 383 -2.76 -19.95 -7.84
N LEU A 384 -2.42 -19.12 -6.85
CA LEU A 384 -1.02 -18.86 -6.48
C LEU A 384 -0.30 -20.13 -6.03
N LYS A 385 -0.96 -20.96 -5.21
CA LYS A 385 -0.44 -22.26 -4.80
C LYS A 385 -0.17 -23.16 -6.00
N GLU A 386 -1.12 -23.26 -6.93
CA GLU A 386 -0.94 -24.09 -8.12
C GLU A 386 0.21 -23.57 -9.01
N MET A 387 0.30 -22.25 -9.21
CA MET A 387 1.38 -21.64 -9.98
C MET A 387 2.76 -21.94 -9.38
N TRP A 388 2.85 -22.05 -8.05
CA TRP A 388 4.09 -22.36 -7.33
C TRP A 388 4.44 -23.86 -7.35
N GLU A 389 3.46 -24.73 -7.06
CA GLU A 389 3.69 -26.16 -6.84
C GLU A 389 3.65 -27.01 -8.12
N ASN A 390 3.00 -26.54 -9.19
CA ASN A 390 2.79 -27.33 -10.40
C ASN A 390 3.79 -26.96 -11.52
N PRO A 391 4.93 -27.67 -11.65
CA PRO A 391 5.93 -27.37 -12.68
C PRO A 391 5.38 -27.54 -14.10
N ARG A 392 4.29 -28.31 -14.29
CA ARG A 392 3.65 -28.50 -15.61
C ARG A 392 3.01 -27.22 -16.13
N ARG A 393 2.76 -26.22 -15.28
CA ARG A 393 2.34 -24.89 -15.71
C ARG A 393 3.44 -24.17 -16.50
N GLY A 394 4.71 -24.48 -16.21
CA GLY A 394 5.86 -24.03 -17.01
C GLY A 394 6.12 -22.53 -16.95
N TYR A 395 5.76 -21.89 -15.83
CA TYR A 395 6.14 -20.51 -15.53
C TYR A 395 7.58 -20.43 -15.03
N ASP A 396 8.18 -19.24 -15.11
CA ASP A 396 9.49 -18.97 -14.51
C ASP A 396 9.34 -18.86 -12.97
N PRO A 397 9.98 -19.71 -12.16
CA PRO A 397 9.80 -19.73 -10.71
C PRO A 397 10.16 -18.41 -10.02
N VAL A 398 11.12 -17.65 -10.55
CA VAL A 398 11.51 -16.36 -9.98
C VAL A 398 10.39 -15.34 -10.16
N ILE A 399 9.75 -15.37 -11.33
CA ILE A 399 8.64 -14.47 -11.67
C ILE A 399 7.40 -14.83 -10.85
N VAL A 400 7.09 -16.12 -10.70
CA VAL A 400 5.99 -16.57 -9.82
C VAL A 400 6.21 -16.14 -8.38
N LYS A 401 7.44 -16.31 -7.85
CA LYS A 401 7.77 -15.86 -6.49
C LYS A 401 7.58 -14.35 -6.32
N ALA A 402 8.08 -13.56 -7.27
CA ALA A 402 7.92 -12.12 -7.24
C ALA A 402 6.44 -11.70 -7.33
N PHE A 403 5.62 -12.43 -8.11
CA PHE A 403 4.19 -12.20 -8.20
C PHE A 403 3.45 -12.53 -6.90
N ILE A 404 3.77 -13.65 -6.25
CA ILE A 404 3.21 -14.00 -4.93
C ILE A 404 3.55 -12.92 -3.90
N ASN A 405 4.78 -12.40 -3.91
CA ASN A 405 5.18 -11.32 -3.01
C ASN A 405 4.47 -9.98 -3.31
N LEU A 406 4.07 -9.76 -4.57
CA LEU A 406 3.31 -8.56 -4.97
C LEU A 406 1.87 -8.63 -4.49
N ILE A 407 1.20 -9.77 -4.71
CA ILE A 407 -0.24 -9.92 -4.43
C ILE A 407 -0.49 -10.28 -2.95
N GLY A 408 0.47 -10.93 -2.31
CA GLY A 408 0.31 -11.56 -1.00
C GLY A 408 -0.19 -13.00 -1.11
N ILE A 409 0.02 -13.80 -0.06
CA ILE A 409 -0.47 -15.19 -0.01
C ILE A 409 -2.01 -15.22 0.00
N TYR A 410 -2.60 -14.23 0.66
CA TYR A 410 -4.04 -14.01 0.69
C TYR A 410 -4.32 -12.65 0.04
N PRO A 411 -4.76 -12.62 -1.22
CA PRO A 411 -5.02 -11.38 -1.94
C PRO A 411 -6.18 -10.58 -1.32
N VAL A 412 -6.23 -9.28 -1.58
CA VAL A 412 -7.34 -8.40 -1.15
C VAL A 412 -8.69 -8.99 -1.60
N GLY A 413 -9.67 -8.97 -0.69
CA GLY A 413 -10.99 -9.55 -0.90
C GLY A 413 -11.10 -11.05 -0.61
N THR A 414 -10.00 -11.73 -0.27
CA THR A 414 -10.05 -13.14 0.16
C THR A 414 -10.81 -13.27 1.47
N CYS A 415 -11.82 -14.13 1.52
CA CYS A 415 -12.55 -14.44 2.74
C CYS A 415 -11.87 -15.58 3.50
N VAL A 416 -11.59 -15.36 4.79
CA VAL A 416 -10.82 -16.26 5.65
C VAL A 416 -11.54 -16.52 6.96
N ILE A 417 -11.32 -17.72 7.51
CA ILE A 417 -11.72 -18.08 8.87
C ILE A 417 -10.49 -18.08 9.75
N LEU A 418 -10.59 -17.41 10.89
CA LEU A 418 -9.54 -17.30 11.88
C LEU A 418 -9.63 -18.43 12.91
N ASP A 419 -8.56 -18.64 13.68
CA ASP A 419 -8.48 -19.59 14.81
C ASP A 419 -9.41 -19.22 15.97
N THR A 420 -9.84 -17.97 16.03
CA THR A 420 -10.92 -17.45 16.89
C THR A 420 -12.32 -17.81 16.40
N TYR A 421 -12.46 -18.49 15.25
CA TYR A 421 -13.72 -18.75 14.53
C TYR A 421 -14.41 -17.52 13.93
N GLU A 422 -13.79 -16.34 14.04
CA GLU A 422 -14.23 -15.13 13.32
C GLU A 422 -14.09 -15.32 11.80
N VAL A 423 -14.99 -14.70 11.03
CA VAL A 423 -14.87 -14.59 9.57
C VAL A 423 -14.37 -13.19 9.22
N ALA A 424 -13.34 -13.13 8.39
CA ALA A 424 -12.72 -11.89 7.98
C ALA A 424 -12.48 -11.82 6.47
N ILE A 425 -12.39 -10.61 5.94
CA ILE A 425 -12.04 -10.34 4.55
C ILE A 425 -10.67 -9.66 4.55
N VAL A 426 -9.74 -10.15 3.73
CA VAL A 426 -8.41 -9.53 3.61
C VAL A 426 -8.52 -8.13 3.06
N HIS A 427 -8.19 -7.13 3.86
CA HIS A 427 -8.29 -5.72 3.51
C HIS A 427 -7.06 -5.23 2.73
N SER A 428 -5.87 -5.60 3.18
CA SER A 428 -4.61 -5.28 2.51
C SER A 428 -3.54 -6.33 2.81
N ALA A 429 -2.58 -6.48 1.89
CA ALA A 429 -1.40 -7.29 2.14
C ALA A 429 -0.54 -6.65 3.25
N ASN A 430 0.23 -7.47 3.97
CA ASN A 430 1.16 -6.93 4.96
C ASN A 430 2.30 -6.18 4.26
N PRO A 431 2.62 -4.93 4.66
CA PRO A 431 3.74 -4.20 4.07
C PRO A 431 5.10 -4.84 4.38
N ASP A 432 5.23 -5.60 5.48
CA ASP A 432 6.41 -6.40 5.78
C ASP A 432 6.33 -7.76 5.06
N VAL A 433 7.27 -7.98 4.15
CA VAL A 433 7.41 -9.23 3.37
C VAL A 433 7.64 -10.44 4.28
N SER A 434 8.24 -10.27 5.46
CA SER A 434 8.41 -11.34 6.45
C SER A 434 7.08 -11.87 7.00
N HIS A 435 6.04 -11.03 6.95
CA HIS A 435 4.68 -11.29 7.41
C HIS A 435 3.68 -11.44 6.25
N VAL A 436 4.13 -11.84 5.06
CA VAL A 436 3.25 -12.02 3.87
C VAL A 436 2.09 -13.01 4.08
N HIS A 437 2.16 -13.89 5.09
CA HIS A 437 1.11 -14.84 5.50
C HIS A 437 0.14 -14.26 6.55
N ARG A 438 0.35 -13.01 6.98
CA ARG A 438 -0.41 -12.31 8.03
C ARG A 438 -0.88 -10.94 7.54
N PRO A 439 -1.86 -10.91 6.61
CA PRO A 439 -2.39 -9.65 6.07
C PRO A 439 -3.18 -8.86 7.13
N VAL A 440 -3.52 -7.61 6.79
CA VAL A 440 -4.54 -6.86 7.52
C VAL A 440 -5.91 -7.31 7.01
N VAL A 441 -6.80 -7.67 7.94
CA VAL A 441 -8.13 -8.17 7.63
C VAL A 441 -9.20 -7.29 8.25
N ARG A 442 -10.37 -7.26 7.63
CA ARG A 442 -11.60 -6.69 8.19
C ARG A 442 -12.45 -7.82 8.72
N ILE A 443 -12.70 -7.85 10.02
CA ILE A 443 -13.53 -8.87 10.65
C ILE A 443 -15.00 -8.50 10.41
N VAL A 444 -15.69 -9.40 9.73
CA VAL A 444 -17.05 -9.19 9.21
C VAL A 444 -18.08 -10.11 9.85
N ALA A 445 -17.66 -11.16 10.55
CA ALA A 445 -18.55 -11.97 11.39
C ALA A 445 -17.88 -12.42 12.68
N SER A 446 -18.64 -12.40 13.79
CA SER A 446 -18.23 -12.95 15.08
C SER A 446 -18.15 -14.48 15.05
N PRO A 447 -17.55 -15.12 16.08
CA PRO A 447 -17.54 -16.59 16.22
C PRO A 447 -18.94 -17.23 16.21
N GLU A 448 -19.95 -16.50 16.68
CA GLU A 448 -21.36 -16.93 16.71
C GLU A 448 -22.07 -16.72 15.36
N GLY A 449 -21.39 -16.13 14.37
CA GLY A 449 -21.93 -15.85 13.04
C GLY A 449 -22.69 -14.53 12.91
N ALA A 450 -22.62 -13.65 13.92
CA ALA A 450 -23.23 -12.32 13.83
C ALA A 450 -22.43 -11.44 12.85
N LEU A 451 -23.07 -10.93 11.80
CA LEU A 451 -22.43 -10.06 10.83
C LEU A 451 -22.18 -8.66 11.40
N HIS A 452 -21.01 -8.11 11.12
CA HIS A 452 -20.63 -6.73 11.43
C HIS A 452 -20.56 -5.92 10.15
N HIS A 453 -21.11 -4.71 10.14
CA HIS A 453 -21.00 -3.75 9.04
C HIS A 453 -20.71 -2.36 9.62
N PRO A 454 -19.60 -1.68 9.25
CA PRO A 454 -18.60 -2.03 8.23
C PRO A 454 -17.51 -3.01 8.70
N GLY A 455 -17.70 -3.72 9.82
CA GLY A 455 -16.66 -4.58 10.41
C GLY A 455 -15.50 -3.78 11.01
N PHE A 456 -14.53 -4.45 11.64
CA PHE A 456 -13.36 -3.81 12.25
C PHE A 456 -12.06 -4.32 11.65
N LEU A 457 -11.07 -3.44 11.50
CA LEU A 457 -9.76 -3.81 10.99
C LEU A 457 -8.92 -4.49 12.08
N ALA A 458 -8.17 -5.51 11.69
CA ALA A 458 -7.23 -6.23 12.52
C ALA A 458 -5.99 -6.60 11.71
N ASP A 459 -4.81 -6.20 12.20
CA ASP A 459 -3.54 -6.66 11.64
C ASP A 459 -3.19 -8.03 12.24
N LEU A 460 -3.15 -9.07 11.39
CA LEU A 460 -2.82 -10.43 11.83
C LEU A 460 -1.33 -10.63 12.17
N ALA A 461 -0.48 -9.64 11.88
CA ALA A 461 0.91 -9.60 12.31
C ALA A 461 1.08 -8.94 13.69
N GLN A 462 0.04 -8.27 14.21
CA GLN A 462 0.06 -7.71 15.55
C GLN A 462 0.18 -8.83 16.59
N ARG A 463 1.06 -8.64 17.57
CA ARG A 463 1.23 -9.55 18.71
C ARG A 463 0.57 -8.98 19.95
N ASP A 464 0.08 -9.85 20.83
CA ASP A 464 -0.39 -9.46 22.16
C ASP A 464 0.77 -9.15 23.12
N ALA A 465 0.43 -8.75 24.35
CA ALA A 465 1.39 -8.43 25.40
C ALA A 465 2.30 -9.62 25.79
N GLN A 466 1.90 -10.85 25.45
CA GLN A 466 2.63 -12.09 25.69
C GLN A 466 3.47 -12.50 24.47
N GLY A 467 3.43 -11.71 23.38
CA GLY A 467 4.15 -11.97 22.14
C GLY A 467 3.49 -13.01 21.22
N ASN A 468 2.27 -13.46 21.53
CA ASN A 468 1.52 -14.38 20.68
C ASN A 468 0.75 -13.62 19.60
N PHE A 469 0.42 -14.29 18.50
CA PHE A 469 -0.49 -13.74 17.52
C PHE A 469 -1.93 -14.00 17.98
N PRO A 470 -2.74 -12.95 18.22
CA PRO A 470 -4.11 -13.13 18.72
C PRO A 470 -5.01 -13.87 17.73
N ARG A 471 -4.67 -13.79 16.44
CA ARG A 471 -5.45 -14.31 15.33
C ARG A 471 -4.53 -14.92 14.27
N THR A 472 -4.93 -16.06 13.73
CA THR A 472 -4.24 -16.73 12.62
C THR A 472 -5.25 -17.26 11.61
N ILE A 473 -4.95 -17.13 10.33
CA ILE A 473 -5.79 -17.69 9.26
C ILE A 473 -5.71 -19.23 9.32
N VAL A 474 -6.86 -19.87 9.54
CA VAL A 474 -6.99 -21.32 9.53
C VAL A 474 -7.32 -21.83 8.14
N LYS A 475 -8.23 -21.16 7.43
CA LYS A 475 -8.62 -21.52 6.07
C LYS A 475 -9.23 -20.37 5.29
N VAL A 476 -9.11 -20.45 3.97
CA VAL A 476 -9.87 -19.63 3.02
C VAL A 476 -11.26 -20.23 2.84
N THR A 477 -12.28 -19.38 2.69
CA THR A 477 -13.66 -19.80 2.49
C THR A 477 -14.37 -18.96 1.43
N ASP A 478 -15.52 -19.48 0.95
CA ASP A 478 -16.39 -18.76 0.03
C ASP A 478 -17.32 -17.82 0.83
N PRO A 479 -17.27 -16.49 0.60
CA PRO A 479 -18.08 -15.53 1.32
C PRO A 479 -19.59 -15.73 1.08
N VAL A 480 -19.99 -16.28 -0.07
CA VAL A 480 -21.41 -16.53 -0.40
C VAL A 480 -22.06 -17.51 0.59
N LYS A 481 -21.28 -18.45 1.15
CA LYS A 481 -21.76 -19.41 2.17
C LYS A 481 -22.21 -18.75 3.46
N TYR A 482 -21.77 -17.52 3.71
CA TYR A 482 -22.04 -16.74 4.92
C TYR A 482 -22.95 -15.54 4.65
N GLY A 483 -23.50 -15.42 3.43
CA GLY A 483 -24.29 -14.26 3.03
C GLY A 483 -23.48 -12.96 2.94
N ILE A 484 -22.16 -13.06 2.79
CA ILE A 484 -21.24 -11.93 2.73
C ILE A 484 -21.04 -11.53 1.27
N ASN A 485 -21.33 -10.28 0.93
CA ASN A 485 -20.89 -9.68 -0.32
C ASN A 485 -19.60 -8.89 -0.06
N VAL A 486 -18.51 -9.28 -0.74
CA VAL A 486 -17.18 -8.71 -0.48
C VAL A 486 -17.12 -7.22 -0.82
N SER A 487 -17.83 -6.77 -1.85
CA SER A 487 -17.84 -5.36 -2.28
C SER A 487 -18.28 -4.40 -1.19
N ASP A 488 -19.21 -4.82 -0.34
CA ASP A 488 -19.84 -3.98 0.69
C ASP A 488 -18.85 -3.55 1.78
N TYR A 489 -17.68 -4.18 1.82
CA TYR A 489 -16.63 -3.96 2.82
C TYR A 489 -15.41 -3.18 2.30
N PHE A 490 -15.43 -2.75 1.03
CA PHE A 490 -14.36 -1.98 0.37
C PHE A 490 -14.81 -0.65 -0.22
N VAL A 491 -16.12 -0.34 -0.17
CA VAL A 491 -16.72 0.88 -0.70
C VAL A 491 -17.02 1.87 0.41
#